data_AF-A0A1S2VA26-F1
#
_entry.id   AF-A0A1S2VA26-F1
#
_cell.length_a   1.000
_cell.length_b   1.000
_cell.length_c   1.000
_cell.angle_alpha   90.00
_cell.angle_beta   90.00
_cell.angle_gamma   90.00
#
_symmetry.space_group_name_H-M   'P 1'
#
loop_
_entity.id
_entity.type
_entity.pdbx_description
1 polymer ?
#
loop_
_entity_poly.entity_id
_entity_poly.type
_entity_poly.pdbx_seq_one_letter_code
_entity_poly.pdbx_strand_id
1 'polypeptide(L)'
;MAATNRFSTQLRTGIVRSWLLLCLLGYEAAGHPMPNSVVLLKVHPKSVDAEIQMPLIELQAAIGHQVNDRSDNLIQRSGPFLTTYLMQHIRPVTMDHRPWKVQVGELRVEETQTPVSGAYKELIARVRLLPPDGATTRAFVFDYNAIIHQVVTHRILVSVAQDWEQGITAGHTPVELGVIELDIESEKIKPFVVQLRQGSGWTGFLAMLRLGREHIAEGTDHLLFLLVLLLPAPLLHDKRRWLGFGGVRFGLKRLLLIVTAFTAGHSLTLLAGALGWVSMPAQPIEVLIAISILVSAIHAITPVFPGKEAWIAGGFGLIHGLAFANTILDLQLEPTHLVLSILGFNLGIEFMQLAIIALTIPWLMLLSRTRYYTILRLSGAALASVAALAWVAERVSGESNAMADFLARL
;
A
#
# COMPACT_ATOMS: atom_id res chain seq x y z
N MET A 1 39.99 75.60 5.50
CA MET A 1 39.90 74.37 6.33
C MET A 1 38.49 73.75 6.32
N ALA A 2 37.75 73.78 5.20
CA ALA A 2 36.36 73.31 5.13
C ALA A 2 36.01 72.43 3.90
N ALA A 3 36.95 72.20 2.97
CA ALA A 3 36.67 71.46 1.74
C ALA A 3 37.10 69.97 1.79
N THR A 4 38.05 69.60 2.65
CA THR A 4 38.59 68.23 2.72
C THR A 4 37.73 67.25 3.52
N ASN A 5 36.76 67.72 4.30
CA ASN A 5 35.99 66.87 5.20
C ASN A 5 34.68 66.32 4.58
N ARG A 6 34.22 66.82 3.43
CA ARG A 6 33.01 66.31 2.74
C ARG A 6 33.26 65.11 1.84
N PHE A 7 34.47 64.95 1.29
CA PHE A 7 34.80 63.83 0.41
C PHE A 7 34.99 62.51 1.17
N SER A 8 35.57 62.56 2.38
CA SER A 8 35.80 61.36 3.22
C SER A 8 34.50 60.81 3.82
N THR A 9 33.53 61.67 4.14
CA THR A 9 32.22 61.25 4.65
C THR A 9 31.36 60.64 3.54
N GLN A 10 31.35 61.20 2.32
CA GLN A 10 30.58 60.63 1.21
C GLN A 10 31.11 59.26 0.76
N LEU A 11 32.44 59.05 0.70
CA LEU A 11 33.01 57.74 0.39
C LEU A 11 32.73 56.70 1.48
N ARG A 12 32.80 57.07 2.77
CA ARG A 12 32.45 56.14 3.86
C ARG A 12 30.96 55.77 3.85
N THR A 13 30.06 56.73 3.58
CA THR A 13 28.62 56.42 3.47
C THR A 13 28.29 55.63 2.21
N GLY A 14 29.03 55.81 1.11
CA GLY A 14 28.86 55.05 -0.13
C GLY A 14 29.30 53.59 0.02
N ILE A 15 30.45 53.34 0.66
CA ILE A 15 30.95 51.98 0.91
C ILE A 15 30.06 51.26 1.93
N VAL A 16 29.64 51.92 3.01
CA VAL A 16 28.71 51.31 4.00
C VAL A 16 27.33 51.06 3.39
N ARG A 17 26.82 51.93 2.51
CA ARG A 17 25.57 51.68 1.76
C ARG A 17 25.71 50.56 0.74
N SER A 18 26.84 50.41 0.05
CA SER A 18 27.07 49.29 -0.87
C SER A 18 27.19 47.94 -0.15
N TRP A 19 27.77 47.89 1.05
CA TRP A 19 27.77 46.67 1.87
C TRP A 19 26.39 46.34 2.44
N LEU A 20 25.61 47.34 2.87
CA LEU A 20 24.21 47.14 3.27
C LEU A 20 23.31 46.72 2.11
N LEU A 21 23.57 47.20 0.89
CA LEU A 21 22.85 46.76 -0.32
C LEU A 21 23.27 45.35 -0.78
N LEU A 22 24.53 44.93 -0.58
CA LEU A 22 24.94 43.55 -0.84
C LEU A 22 24.41 42.56 0.22
N CYS A 23 24.26 42.97 1.48
CA CYS A 23 23.61 42.15 2.52
C CYS A 23 22.08 42.10 2.37
N LEU A 24 21.46 43.09 1.72
CA LEU A 24 20.02 43.08 1.37
C LEU A 24 19.72 42.42 0.03
N LEU A 25 20.75 42.15 -0.79
CA LEU A 25 20.74 41.26 -1.95
C LEU A 25 21.36 39.90 -1.59
N GLY A 26 21.16 39.45 -0.35
CA GLY A 26 21.17 38.03 -0.06
C GLY A 26 20.05 37.41 -0.87
N TYR A 27 20.31 37.10 -2.14
CA TYR A 27 19.63 36.01 -2.79
C TYR A 27 19.72 34.87 -1.78
N GLU A 28 18.57 34.37 -1.35
CA GLU A 28 18.52 32.99 -0.91
C GLU A 28 19.09 32.21 -2.09
N ALA A 29 20.39 31.92 -2.02
CA ALA A 29 20.93 30.74 -2.66
C ALA A 29 20.22 29.60 -1.94
N ALA A 30 18.96 29.38 -2.32
CA ALA A 30 18.27 28.15 -2.09
C ALA A 30 19.13 27.14 -2.84
N GLY A 31 20.08 26.52 -2.13
CA GLY A 31 20.69 25.31 -2.63
C GLY A 31 19.51 24.41 -2.94
N HIS A 32 19.26 24.16 -4.23
CA HIS A 32 18.19 23.27 -4.63
C HIS A 32 18.44 21.95 -3.90
N PRO A 33 17.55 21.53 -2.98
CA PRO A 33 17.81 20.36 -2.18
C PRO A 33 17.90 19.17 -3.13
N MET A 34 19.07 18.51 -3.12
CA MET A 34 19.36 17.41 -4.02
C MET A 34 18.57 16.18 -3.57
N PRO A 35 17.80 15.56 -4.46
CA PRO A 35 17.08 14.34 -4.14
C PRO A 35 18.08 13.21 -3.87
N ASN A 36 17.80 12.37 -2.87
CA ASN A 36 18.64 11.25 -2.46
C ASN A 36 18.12 9.94 -3.06
N SER A 37 18.98 8.91 -3.11
CA SER A 37 18.51 7.58 -3.48
C SER A 37 17.78 6.91 -2.33
N VAL A 38 16.79 6.08 -2.64
CA VAL A 38 16.08 5.23 -1.68
C VAL A 38 16.24 3.77 -2.08
N VAL A 39 16.52 2.90 -1.11
CA VAL A 39 16.54 1.45 -1.26
C VAL A 39 15.47 0.86 -0.36
N LEU A 40 14.47 0.24 -0.99
CA LEU A 40 13.38 -0.46 -0.31
C LEU A 40 13.61 -1.97 -0.40
N LEU A 41 13.94 -2.58 0.74
CA LEU A 41 14.18 -4.02 0.85
C LEU A 41 12.87 -4.77 1.14
N LYS A 42 12.61 -5.81 0.34
CA LYS A 42 11.61 -6.85 0.57
C LYS A 42 12.34 -8.14 0.91
N VAL A 43 12.15 -8.61 2.14
CA VAL A 43 12.93 -9.70 2.72
C VAL A 43 12.14 -11.00 2.57
N HIS A 44 12.72 -11.97 1.86
CA HIS A 44 12.20 -13.32 1.72
C HIS A 44 13.14 -14.32 2.42
N PRO A 45 12.70 -15.56 2.68
CA PRO A 45 13.54 -16.56 3.34
C PRO A 45 14.81 -16.91 2.55
N LYS A 46 14.75 -16.86 1.21
CA LYS A 46 15.84 -17.28 0.31
C LYS A 46 16.39 -16.19 -0.60
N SER A 47 15.82 -14.99 -0.55
CA SER A 47 16.24 -13.85 -1.36
C SER A 47 15.89 -12.54 -0.67
N VAL A 48 16.53 -11.46 -1.10
CA VAL A 48 16.11 -10.10 -0.76
C VAL A 48 15.87 -9.38 -2.09
N ASP A 49 14.65 -8.90 -2.30
CA ASP A 49 14.35 -8.06 -3.45
C ASP A 49 14.52 -6.60 -3.02
N ALA A 50 15.31 -5.83 -3.76
CA ALA A 50 15.58 -4.42 -3.51
C ALA A 50 14.96 -3.58 -4.63
N GLU A 51 14.06 -2.67 -4.28
CA GLU A 51 13.63 -1.60 -5.18
C GLU A 51 14.49 -0.37 -4.92
N ILE A 52 15.28 -0.01 -5.92
CA ILE A 52 16.26 1.08 -5.83
C ILE A 52 15.74 2.24 -6.66
N GLN A 53 15.49 3.36 -6.00
CA GLN A 53 15.01 4.61 -6.59
C GLN A 53 16.20 5.58 -6.65
N MET A 54 16.59 5.98 -7.86
CA MET A 54 17.73 6.86 -8.09
C MET A 54 17.30 8.09 -8.88
N PRO A 55 17.46 9.30 -8.35
CA PRO A 55 17.23 10.52 -9.11
C PRO A 55 18.10 10.58 -10.36
N LEU A 56 17.49 10.81 -11.53
CA LEU A 56 18.21 10.81 -12.79
C LEU A 56 19.26 11.92 -12.85
N ILE A 57 19.02 13.05 -12.18
CA ILE A 57 19.96 14.17 -12.10
C ILE A 57 21.28 13.75 -11.44
N GLU A 58 21.20 13.05 -10.31
CA GLU A 58 22.36 12.54 -9.58
C GLU A 58 23.02 11.38 -10.31
N LEU A 59 22.21 10.51 -10.90
CA LEU A 59 22.71 9.42 -11.73
C LEU A 59 23.50 9.94 -12.93
N GLN A 60 23.00 10.96 -13.61
CA GLN A 60 23.68 11.63 -14.73
C GLN A 60 25.01 12.25 -14.29
N ALA A 61 25.03 12.94 -13.15
CA ALA A 61 26.25 13.51 -12.59
C ALA A 61 27.30 12.43 -12.32
N ALA A 62 26.87 11.26 -11.84
CA ALA A 62 27.77 10.15 -11.54
C ALA A 62 28.30 9.42 -12.78
N ILE A 63 27.46 9.14 -13.78
CA ILE A 63 27.85 8.30 -14.94
C ILE A 63 28.30 9.12 -16.16
N GLY A 64 28.08 10.45 -16.17
CA GLY A 64 28.45 11.34 -17.27
C GLY A 64 27.69 11.10 -18.59
N HIS A 65 26.61 10.31 -18.58
CA HIS A 65 25.76 10.03 -19.74
C HIS A 65 24.45 10.81 -19.63
N GLN A 66 23.89 11.21 -20.78
CA GLN A 66 22.61 11.94 -20.86
C GLN A 66 21.42 11.03 -20.49
N VAL A 67 21.21 10.79 -19.20
CA VAL A 67 20.08 9.99 -18.67
C VAL A 67 18.94 10.87 -18.15
N ASN A 68 19.25 12.04 -17.60
CA ASN A 68 18.26 13.01 -17.15
C ASN A 68 17.80 13.90 -18.31
N ASP A 69 18.74 14.50 -19.04
CA ASP A 69 18.45 15.45 -20.12
C ASP A 69 17.70 14.80 -21.30
N ARG A 70 17.79 13.47 -21.41
CA ARG A 70 17.07 12.63 -22.38
C ARG A 70 16.51 11.39 -21.69
N SER A 71 15.53 11.60 -20.83
CA SER A 71 14.83 10.51 -20.13
C SER A 71 13.91 9.67 -21.03
N ASP A 72 13.50 10.21 -22.18
CA ASP A 72 12.54 9.55 -23.06
C ASP A 72 13.16 8.30 -23.69
N ASN A 73 12.44 7.17 -23.60
CA ASN A 73 12.92 5.85 -24.02
C ASN A 73 14.29 5.48 -23.43
N LEU A 74 14.64 6.03 -22.25
CA LEU A 74 15.93 5.80 -21.59
C LEU A 74 16.24 4.31 -21.45
N ILE A 75 15.25 3.52 -21.02
CA ILE A 75 15.42 2.08 -20.79
C ILE A 75 15.75 1.34 -22.08
N GLN A 76 15.10 1.68 -23.19
CA GLN A 76 15.37 1.08 -24.49
C GLN A 76 16.78 1.43 -25.01
N ARG A 77 17.22 2.67 -24.75
CA ARG A 77 18.51 3.18 -25.24
C ARG A 77 19.70 2.75 -24.39
N SER A 78 19.54 2.76 -23.07
CA SER A 78 20.64 2.65 -22.10
C SER A 78 20.44 1.54 -21.07
N GLY A 79 19.37 0.74 -21.18
CA GLY A 79 19.08 -0.36 -20.26
C GLY A 79 20.27 -1.31 -20.00
N PRO A 80 20.93 -1.87 -21.03
CA PRO A 80 22.08 -2.76 -20.83
C PRO A 80 23.26 -2.11 -20.08
N PHE A 81 23.51 -0.82 -20.35
CA PHE A 81 24.53 -0.06 -19.64
C PHE A 81 24.14 0.14 -18.17
N LEU A 82 22.91 0.57 -17.91
CA LEU A 82 22.38 0.78 -16.55
C LEU A 82 22.39 -0.51 -15.73
N THR A 83 22.01 -1.63 -16.34
CA THR A 83 22.10 -2.95 -15.72
C THR A 83 23.53 -3.31 -15.35
N THR A 84 24.49 -3.09 -16.26
CA THR A 84 25.90 -3.37 -16.00
C THR A 84 26.45 -2.49 -14.87
N TYR A 85 26.13 -1.19 -14.90
CA TYR A 85 26.46 -0.24 -13.84
C TYR A 85 25.91 -0.72 -12.48
N LEU A 86 24.63 -1.07 -12.40
CA LEU A 86 24.03 -1.56 -11.16
C LEU A 86 24.70 -2.85 -10.65
N MET A 87 24.98 -3.81 -11.53
CA MET A 87 25.70 -5.03 -11.16
C MET A 87 27.12 -4.78 -10.66
N GLN A 88 27.77 -3.70 -11.11
CA GLN A 88 29.10 -3.30 -10.63
C GLN A 88 29.04 -2.56 -9.29
N HIS A 89 27.93 -1.92 -8.96
CA HIS A 89 27.79 -1.07 -7.78
C HIS A 89 26.97 -1.69 -6.64
N ILE A 90 26.32 -2.84 -6.86
CA ILE A 90 25.55 -3.59 -5.86
C ILE A 90 26.25 -4.92 -5.62
N ARG A 91 26.87 -5.09 -4.44
CA ARG A 91 27.68 -6.26 -4.11
C ARG A 91 27.38 -6.78 -2.70
N PRO A 92 26.17 -7.30 -2.43
CA PRO A 92 25.88 -7.87 -1.13
C PRO A 92 26.81 -9.04 -0.85
N VAL A 93 27.32 -9.11 0.37
CA VAL A 93 28.14 -10.21 0.85
C VAL A 93 27.62 -10.71 2.18
N THR A 94 27.81 -11.99 2.47
CA THR A 94 27.56 -12.52 3.80
C THR A 94 28.51 -11.89 4.84
N MET A 95 28.22 -12.09 6.13
CA MET A 95 29.11 -11.59 7.21
C MET A 95 30.53 -12.20 7.13
N ASP A 96 30.68 -13.37 6.51
CA ASP A 96 31.95 -14.04 6.18
C ASP A 96 32.49 -13.71 4.76
N HIS A 97 31.99 -12.63 4.14
CA HIS A 97 32.46 -12.09 2.86
C HIS A 97 32.27 -12.99 1.61
N ARG A 98 31.31 -13.92 1.64
CA ARG A 98 30.92 -14.66 0.43
C ARG A 98 29.95 -13.82 -0.41
N PRO A 99 30.19 -13.65 -1.73
CA PRO A 99 29.36 -12.80 -2.57
C PRO A 99 27.97 -13.40 -2.79
N TRP A 100 26.97 -12.53 -2.80
CA TRP A 100 25.62 -12.87 -3.24
C TRP A 100 25.53 -12.72 -4.75
N LYS A 101 24.65 -13.50 -5.38
CA LYS A 101 24.33 -13.33 -6.79
C LYS A 101 23.31 -12.18 -6.93
N VAL A 102 23.62 -11.23 -7.80
CA VAL A 102 22.77 -10.06 -8.07
C VAL A 102 22.12 -10.20 -9.44
N GLN A 103 20.80 -10.01 -9.49
CA GLN A 103 20.02 -10.05 -10.71
C GLN A 103 19.23 -8.75 -10.85
N VAL A 104 19.59 -7.93 -11.82
CA VAL A 104 18.83 -6.72 -12.15
C VAL A 104 17.66 -7.14 -13.05
N GLY A 105 16.44 -6.87 -12.60
CA GLY A 105 15.21 -7.15 -13.30
C GLY A 105 14.72 -5.93 -14.08
N GLU A 106 13.46 -5.56 -13.85
CA GLU A 106 12.80 -4.45 -14.50
C GLU A 106 13.44 -3.10 -14.13
N LEU A 107 13.65 -2.27 -15.16
CA LEU A 107 14.04 -0.87 -15.03
C LEU A 107 12.92 0.00 -15.59
N ARG A 108 12.52 1.03 -14.87
CA ARG A 108 11.50 1.99 -15.31
C ARG A 108 11.87 3.40 -14.88
N VAL A 109 11.36 4.39 -15.60
CA VAL A 109 11.49 5.81 -15.23
C VAL A 109 10.16 6.29 -14.72
N GLU A 110 10.17 6.96 -13.58
CA GLU A 110 8.98 7.54 -12.97
C GLU A 110 9.23 9.02 -12.68
N GLU A 111 8.21 9.85 -12.84
CA GLU A 111 8.25 11.25 -12.44
C GLU A 111 7.64 11.37 -11.05
N THR A 112 8.41 11.93 -10.13
CA THR A 112 8.02 12.07 -8.72
C THR A 112 8.09 13.54 -8.32
N GLN A 113 7.34 13.91 -7.30
CA GLN A 113 7.34 15.26 -6.77
C GLN A 113 7.47 15.22 -5.25
N THR A 114 8.45 15.93 -4.72
CA THR A 114 8.59 16.11 -3.27
C THR A 114 8.39 17.59 -2.90
N PRO A 115 7.89 17.88 -1.68
CA PRO A 115 7.76 19.26 -1.20
C PRO A 115 9.09 20.01 -1.16
N VAL A 116 10.19 19.27 -1.03
CA VAL A 116 11.54 19.80 -0.81
C VAL A 116 12.26 19.99 -2.15
N SER A 117 12.38 18.94 -2.98
CA SER A 117 13.14 18.98 -4.24
C SER A 117 12.31 19.35 -5.47
N GLY A 118 10.99 19.51 -5.33
CA GLY A 118 10.09 19.74 -6.47
C GLY A 118 9.89 18.49 -7.32
N ALA A 119 9.50 18.67 -8.58
CA ALA A 119 9.29 17.59 -9.54
C ALA A 119 10.62 17.17 -10.18
N TYR A 120 10.90 15.87 -10.19
CA TYR A 120 12.09 15.30 -10.80
C TYR A 120 11.82 13.85 -11.26
N LYS A 121 12.72 13.30 -12.07
CA LYS A 121 12.60 11.94 -12.60
C LYS A 121 13.55 11.00 -11.88
N GLU A 122 13.08 9.79 -11.62
CA GLU A 122 13.86 8.72 -10.99
C GLU A 122 13.94 7.49 -11.89
N LEU A 123 15.09 6.83 -11.87
CA LEU A 123 15.23 5.46 -12.32
C LEU A 123 14.84 4.53 -11.16
N ILE A 124 13.82 3.71 -11.38
CA ILE A 124 13.44 2.64 -10.47
C ILE A 124 13.99 1.33 -11.02
N ALA A 125 14.83 0.67 -10.23
CA ALA A 125 15.43 -0.61 -10.56
C ALA A 125 15.00 -1.68 -9.55
N ARG A 126 14.42 -2.77 -10.04
CA ARG A 126 14.12 -3.96 -9.23
C ARG A 126 15.29 -4.92 -9.29
N VAL A 127 15.93 -5.17 -8.16
CA VAL A 127 17.14 -5.99 -8.07
C VAL A 127 16.91 -7.15 -7.10
N ARG A 128 17.05 -8.38 -7.58
CA ARG A 128 16.97 -9.59 -6.75
C ARG A 128 18.36 -9.99 -6.26
N LEU A 129 18.50 -10.07 -4.95
CA LEU A 129 19.73 -10.43 -4.24
C LEU A 129 19.59 -11.85 -3.70
N LEU A 130 20.47 -12.74 -4.15
CA LEU A 130 20.43 -14.16 -3.86
C LEU A 130 21.64 -14.56 -2.98
N PRO A 131 21.43 -14.87 -1.69
CA PRO A 131 22.51 -15.38 -0.84
C PRO A 131 23.04 -16.72 -1.36
N PRO A 132 24.31 -17.05 -1.08
CA PRO A 132 24.84 -18.40 -1.33
C PRO A 132 24.11 -19.44 -0.46
N ASP A 133 24.13 -20.70 -0.88
CA ASP A 133 23.44 -21.78 -0.18
C ASP A 133 23.83 -21.83 1.31
N GLY A 134 22.82 -21.94 2.18
CA GLY A 134 22.96 -21.96 3.64
C GLY A 134 23.24 -20.60 4.29
N ALA A 135 23.41 -19.53 3.53
CA ALA A 135 23.50 -18.18 4.10
C ALA A 135 22.12 -17.59 4.40
N THR A 136 22.07 -16.73 5.42
CA THR A 136 20.83 -16.07 5.85
C THR A 136 20.58 -14.78 5.07
N THR A 137 19.31 -14.44 4.85
CA THR A 137 18.88 -13.13 4.34
C THR A 137 18.76 -12.07 5.44
N ARG A 138 18.94 -12.46 6.71
CA ARG A 138 18.71 -11.60 7.89
C ARG A 138 19.94 -10.80 8.32
N ALA A 139 21.13 -11.26 7.96
CA ALA A 139 22.39 -10.65 8.37
C ALA A 139 23.39 -10.68 7.21
N PHE A 140 23.69 -9.50 6.65
CA PHE A 140 24.62 -9.37 5.53
C PHE A 140 25.18 -7.95 5.44
N VAL A 141 26.27 -7.80 4.70
CA VAL A 141 26.82 -6.49 4.36
C VAL A 141 26.28 -6.10 3.00
N PHE A 142 25.58 -4.97 2.93
CA PHE A 142 25.07 -4.40 1.70
C PHE A 142 26.07 -3.37 1.16
N ASP A 143 27.08 -3.85 0.42
CA ASP A 143 28.02 -2.97 -0.29
C ASP A 143 27.30 -2.37 -1.51
N TYR A 144 26.87 -1.13 -1.35
CA TYR A 144 26.15 -0.36 -2.38
C TYR A 144 26.68 1.07 -2.42
N ASN A 145 27.25 1.47 -3.56
CA ASN A 145 27.91 2.77 -3.72
C ASN A 145 27.56 3.49 -5.04
N ALA A 146 26.48 3.08 -5.71
CA ALA A 146 26.05 3.77 -6.91
C ALA A 146 25.83 5.26 -6.59
N ILE A 147 26.20 6.11 -7.54
CA ILE A 147 26.18 7.58 -7.41
C ILE A 147 27.24 8.11 -6.44
N ILE A 148 27.28 7.64 -5.19
CA ILE A 148 28.23 8.09 -4.15
C ILE A 148 29.69 7.97 -4.61
N HIS A 149 30.01 6.95 -5.41
CA HIS A 149 31.35 6.76 -5.97
C HIS A 149 31.89 7.94 -6.81
N GLN A 150 31.03 8.87 -7.24
CA GLN A 150 31.41 10.08 -7.99
C GLN A 150 30.81 11.35 -7.36
N VAL A 151 29.60 11.26 -6.81
CA VAL A 151 28.91 12.35 -6.12
C VAL A 151 29.00 12.15 -4.61
N VAL A 152 30.05 12.69 -4.00
CA VAL A 152 30.40 12.45 -2.58
C VAL A 152 29.36 12.96 -1.58
N THR A 153 28.53 13.93 -1.97
CA THR A 153 27.44 14.49 -1.15
C THR A 153 26.16 13.66 -1.21
N HIS A 154 26.10 12.67 -2.10
CA HIS A 154 24.90 11.84 -2.28
C HIS A 154 24.69 10.90 -1.10
N ARG A 155 23.43 10.74 -0.69
CA ARG A 155 23.05 9.84 0.40
C ARG A 155 22.09 8.79 -0.14
N ILE A 156 22.17 7.59 0.43
CA ILE A 156 21.26 6.50 0.11
C ILE A 156 20.53 6.11 1.38
N LEU A 157 19.22 6.30 1.41
CA LEU A 157 18.36 5.85 2.51
C LEU A 157 18.00 4.39 2.29
N VAL A 158 18.24 3.54 3.28
CA VAL A 158 17.95 2.10 3.21
C VAL A 158 16.85 1.76 4.20
N SER A 159 15.76 1.19 3.71
CA SER A 159 14.58 0.84 4.51
C SER A 159 14.06 -0.55 4.16
N VAL A 160 13.39 -1.20 5.11
CA VAL A 160 12.63 -2.43 4.87
C VAL A 160 11.19 -2.05 4.57
N ALA A 161 10.77 -2.28 3.33
CA ALA A 161 9.38 -2.09 2.92
C ALA A 161 8.51 -3.32 3.20
N GLN A 162 9.11 -4.51 3.25
CA GLN A 162 8.37 -5.74 3.50
C GLN A 162 9.26 -6.78 4.19
N ASP A 163 8.71 -7.39 5.24
CA ASP A 163 9.29 -8.53 5.94
C ASP A 163 8.17 -9.30 6.64
N TRP A 164 7.68 -10.32 5.94
CA TRP A 164 6.51 -11.09 6.39
C TRP A 164 6.75 -11.76 7.76
N GLU A 165 7.96 -12.27 8.04
CA GLU A 165 8.23 -12.94 9.32
C GLU A 165 8.33 -11.94 10.49
N GLN A 166 8.55 -10.65 10.22
CA GLN A 166 8.40 -9.57 11.22
C GLN A 166 6.99 -8.97 11.25
N GLY A 167 6.09 -9.41 10.37
CA GLY A 167 4.75 -8.83 10.23
C GLY A 167 4.73 -7.46 9.52
N ILE A 168 5.80 -7.11 8.80
CA ILE A 168 5.87 -5.88 7.99
C ILE A 168 5.31 -6.23 6.61
N THR A 169 4.11 -5.76 6.31
CA THR A 169 3.41 -5.99 5.03
C THR A 169 3.40 -4.74 4.16
N ALA A 170 3.18 -4.93 2.85
CA ALA A 170 2.93 -3.82 1.92
C ALA A 170 1.76 -2.96 2.43
N GLY A 171 1.99 -1.64 2.54
CA GLY A 171 1.03 -0.67 3.09
C GLY A 171 1.46 -0.03 4.42
N HIS A 172 2.40 -0.64 5.16
CA HIS A 172 3.04 0.02 6.30
C HIS A 172 4.11 1.02 5.84
N THR A 173 4.36 2.05 6.65
CA THR A 173 5.53 2.93 6.45
C THR A 173 6.81 2.09 6.49
N PRO A 174 7.69 2.18 5.48
CA PRO A 174 8.96 1.45 5.48
C PRO A 174 9.77 1.71 6.75
N VAL A 175 10.37 0.66 7.31
CA VAL A 175 11.22 0.78 8.50
C VAL A 175 12.63 1.15 8.08
N GLU A 176 13.06 2.36 8.43
CA GLU A 176 14.41 2.84 8.12
C GLU A 176 15.47 2.02 8.88
N LEU A 177 16.44 1.48 8.13
CA LEU A 177 17.61 0.80 8.69
C LEU A 177 18.78 1.76 8.88
N GLY A 178 18.90 2.77 8.02
CA GLY A 178 19.91 3.82 8.11
C GLY A 178 20.27 4.40 6.74
N VAL A 179 21.42 5.08 6.70
CA VAL A 179 21.90 5.81 5.52
C VAL A 179 23.29 5.33 5.12
N ILE A 180 23.50 5.13 3.83
CA ILE A 180 24.83 4.97 3.23
C ILE A 180 25.28 6.34 2.73
N GLU A 181 26.43 6.78 3.21
CA GLU A 181 27.05 8.05 2.87
C GLU A 181 28.57 7.93 2.96
N LEU A 182 29.28 8.85 2.32
CA LEU A 182 30.73 8.95 2.45
C LEU A 182 31.08 9.46 3.85
N ASP A 183 31.91 8.72 4.58
CA ASP A 183 32.43 9.18 5.87
C ASP A 183 33.52 10.23 5.64
N ILE A 184 33.29 11.47 6.08
CA ILE A 184 34.18 12.60 5.81
C ILE A 184 35.54 12.41 6.48
N GLU A 185 35.60 11.74 7.63
CA GLU A 185 36.85 11.51 8.36
C GLU A 185 37.74 10.45 7.70
N SER A 186 37.16 9.34 7.25
CA SER A 186 37.91 8.24 6.66
C SER A 186 37.99 8.29 5.13
N GLU A 187 37.29 9.24 4.51
CA GLU A 187 37.11 9.38 3.05
C GLU A 187 36.64 8.07 2.38
N LYS A 188 35.90 7.24 3.13
CA LYS A 188 35.45 5.91 2.69
C LYS A 188 33.97 5.71 2.97
N ILE A 189 33.32 4.91 2.13
CA ILE A 189 31.96 4.44 2.39
C ILE A 189 32.07 3.28 3.38
N LYS A 190 31.50 3.45 4.57
CA LYS A 190 31.49 2.39 5.58
C LYS A 190 30.62 1.23 5.11
N PRO A 191 31.01 -0.04 5.35
CA PRO A 191 30.16 -1.18 5.02
C PRO A 191 28.80 -1.06 5.73
N PHE A 192 27.72 -1.02 4.96
CA PHE A 192 26.37 -0.95 5.52
C PHE A 192 25.92 -2.35 5.94
N VAL A 193 25.83 -2.58 7.25
CA VAL A 193 25.47 -3.88 7.79
C VAL A 193 23.95 -3.94 7.97
N VAL A 194 23.29 -4.80 7.20
CA VAL A 194 21.88 -5.13 7.37
C VAL A 194 21.77 -6.22 8.44
N GLN A 195 21.19 -5.87 9.58
CA GLN A 195 20.88 -6.79 10.68
C GLN A 195 19.39 -6.70 11.01
N LEU A 196 18.64 -7.66 10.50
CA LEU A 196 17.20 -7.78 10.73
C LEU A 196 16.95 -8.63 11.98
N ARG A 197 15.88 -8.29 12.70
CA ARG A 197 15.41 -9.12 13.80
C ARG A 197 14.98 -10.49 13.28
N GLN A 198 15.14 -11.51 14.12
CA GLN A 198 14.62 -12.85 13.84
C GLN A 198 13.09 -12.81 13.86
N GLY A 199 12.49 -13.23 12.75
CA GLY A 199 11.05 -13.32 12.59
C GLY A 199 10.53 -14.72 12.86
N SER A 200 9.22 -14.90 12.79
CA SER A 200 8.58 -16.21 12.87
C SER A 200 7.37 -16.30 11.96
N GLY A 201 7.01 -17.54 11.59
CA GLY A 201 5.75 -17.77 10.86
C GLY A 201 4.51 -17.34 11.65
N TRP A 202 4.59 -17.34 12.99
CA TRP A 202 3.50 -16.91 13.86
C TRP A 202 3.27 -15.41 13.84
N THR A 203 4.34 -14.62 13.87
CA THR A 203 4.27 -13.15 13.76
C THR A 203 3.72 -12.73 12.39
N GLY A 204 4.16 -13.37 11.31
CA GLY A 204 3.59 -13.16 9.98
C GLY A 204 2.10 -13.54 9.88
N PHE A 205 1.73 -14.70 10.43
CA PHE A 205 0.34 -15.13 10.50
C PHE A 205 -0.56 -14.13 11.28
N LEU A 206 -0.11 -13.66 12.45
CA LEU A 206 -0.84 -12.69 13.25
C LEU A 206 -0.97 -11.33 12.55
N ALA A 207 0.07 -10.91 11.82
CA ALA A 207 0.02 -9.69 11.01
C ALA A 207 -1.06 -9.81 9.91
N MET A 208 -1.14 -10.96 9.23
CA MET A 208 -2.17 -11.21 8.22
C MET A 208 -3.58 -11.30 8.82
N LEU A 209 -3.72 -11.88 10.01
CA LEU A 209 -4.98 -11.86 10.77
C LEU A 209 -5.41 -10.44 11.11
N ARG A 210 -4.47 -9.61 11.59
CA ARG A 210 -4.73 -8.20 11.86
C ARG A 210 -5.15 -7.45 10.59
N LEU A 211 -4.43 -7.65 9.49
CA LEU A 211 -4.73 -7.05 8.20
C LEU A 211 -6.15 -7.43 7.72
N GLY A 212 -6.57 -8.68 7.89
CA GLY A 212 -7.95 -9.11 7.57
C GLY A 212 -9.02 -8.46 8.44
N ARG A 213 -8.73 -8.21 9.72
CA ARG A 213 -9.65 -7.45 10.60
C ARG A 213 -9.75 -5.98 10.19
N GLU A 214 -8.62 -5.35 9.91
CA GLU A 214 -8.52 -3.95 9.50
C GLU A 214 -9.20 -3.72 8.14
N HIS A 215 -9.05 -4.64 7.19
CA HIS A 215 -9.72 -4.61 5.88
C HIS A 215 -11.24 -4.43 6.00
N ILE A 216 -11.89 -5.15 6.92
CA ILE A 216 -13.35 -5.02 7.14
C ILE A 216 -13.69 -3.78 7.98
N ALA A 217 -12.83 -3.37 8.91
CA ALA A 217 -13.09 -2.23 9.79
C ALA A 217 -12.95 -0.89 9.07
N GLU A 218 -11.98 -0.77 8.16
CA GLU A 218 -11.67 0.46 7.41
C GLU A 218 -12.48 0.55 6.11
N GLY A 219 -12.89 -0.59 5.54
CA GLY A 219 -13.76 -0.65 4.36
C GLY A 219 -15.21 -0.26 4.68
N THR A 220 -15.55 1.02 4.52
CA THR A 220 -16.92 1.54 4.75
C THR A 220 -17.96 0.84 3.87
N ASP A 221 -17.59 0.47 2.65
CA ASP A 221 -18.41 -0.32 1.73
C ASP A 221 -18.62 -1.77 2.20
N HIS A 222 -17.59 -2.41 2.75
CA HIS A 222 -17.67 -3.77 3.33
C HIS A 222 -18.52 -3.78 4.60
N LEU A 223 -18.38 -2.78 5.47
CA LEU A 223 -19.21 -2.65 6.67
C LEU A 223 -20.68 -2.44 6.30
N LEU A 224 -20.96 -1.53 5.36
CA LEU A 224 -22.32 -1.27 4.88
C LEU A 224 -22.92 -2.49 4.18
N PHE A 225 -22.13 -3.18 3.35
CA PHE A 225 -22.51 -4.46 2.73
C PHE A 225 -22.99 -5.47 3.79
N LEU A 226 -22.16 -5.71 4.82
CA LEU A 226 -22.49 -6.64 5.89
C LEU A 226 -23.77 -6.21 6.60
N LEU A 227 -23.85 -4.97 7.09
CA LEU A 227 -25.01 -4.46 7.83
C LEU A 227 -26.31 -4.61 7.05
N VAL A 228 -26.30 -4.27 5.76
CA VAL A 228 -27.47 -4.39 4.89
C VAL A 228 -27.90 -5.84 4.69
N LEU A 229 -26.93 -6.76 4.57
CA LEU A 229 -27.19 -8.19 4.46
C LEU A 229 -27.78 -8.77 5.77
N LEU A 230 -27.50 -8.17 6.93
CA LEU A 230 -28.08 -8.55 8.22
C LEU A 230 -29.54 -8.09 8.40
N LEU A 231 -29.96 -7.00 7.77
CA LEU A 231 -31.31 -6.44 7.91
C LEU A 231 -32.46 -7.42 7.63
N PRO A 232 -32.43 -8.30 6.61
CA PRO A 232 -33.48 -9.29 6.41
C PRO A 232 -33.31 -10.56 7.26
N ALA A 233 -32.17 -10.79 7.91
CA ALA A 233 -31.83 -12.06 8.54
C ALA A 233 -32.82 -12.54 9.63
N PRO A 234 -33.36 -11.68 10.52
CA PRO A 234 -34.34 -12.09 11.53
C PRO A 234 -35.75 -12.39 10.99
N LEU A 235 -36.03 -12.07 9.72
CA LEU A 235 -37.39 -12.09 9.18
C LEU A 235 -37.70 -13.36 8.38
N LEU A 236 -38.94 -13.83 8.52
CA LEU A 236 -39.52 -14.80 7.59
C LEU A 236 -39.89 -14.10 6.28
N HIS A 237 -40.07 -14.88 5.22
CA HIS A 237 -40.52 -14.38 3.94
C HIS A 237 -41.72 -15.18 3.44
N ASP A 238 -42.63 -14.51 2.74
CA ASP A 238 -43.62 -15.14 1.87
C ASP A 238 -43.59 -14.46 0.50
N LYS A 239 -43.21 -15.23 -0.52
CA LYS A 239 -43.02 -14.77 -1.91
C LYS A 239 -42.20 -13.46 -1.99
N ARG A 240 -42.87 -12.32 -2.17
CA ARG A 240 -42.28 -10.97 -2.33
C ARG A 240 -42.44 -10.08 -1.11
N ARG A 241 -42.80 -10.63 0.05
CA ARG A 241 -43.01 -9.85 1.28
C ARG A 241 -42.21 -10.43 2.43
N TRP A 242 -41.55 -9.54 3.15
CA TRP A 242 -40.97 -9.84 4.45
C TRP A 242 -42.10 -9.91 5.48
N LEU A 243 -42.13 -10.99 6.24
CA LEU A 243 -43.06 -11.23 7.34
C LEU A 243 -42.41 -10.84 8.68
N GLY A 244 -43.03 -11.27 9.79
CA GLY A 244 -42.51 -11.02 11.13
C GLY A 244 -41.26 -11.83 11.48
N PHE A 245 -40.86 -11.69 12.74
CA PHE A 245 -39.70 -12.37 13.33
C PHE A 245 -39.78 -13.90 13.20
N GLY A 246 -38.75 -14.51 12.61
CA GLY A 246 -38.67 -15.97 12.37
C GLY A 246 -38.11 -16.80 13.52
N GLY A 247 -37.74 -16.16 14.63
CA GLY A 247 -37.13 -16.84 15.78
C GLY A 247 -35.61 -16.74 15.79
N VAL A 248 -35.03 -16.83 16.99
CA VAL A 248 -33.57 -16.66 17.21
C VAL A 248 -32.78 -17.74 16.47
N ARG A 249 -33.18 -19.01 16.61
CA ARG A 249 -32.49 -20.14 15.97
C ARG A 249 -32.51 -20.04 14.44
N PHE A 250 -33.64 -19.60 13.87
CA PHE A 250 -33.78 -19.40 12.44
C PHE A 250 -32.84 -18.30 11.93
N GLY A 251 -32.88 -17.12 12.57
CA GLY A 251 -32.04 -15.99 12.19
C GLY A 251 -30.54 -16.30 12.30
N LEU A 252 -30.10 -16.93 13.39
CA LEU A 252 -28.70 -17.31 13.58
C LEU A 252 -28.25 -18.37 12.56
N LYS A 253 -29.06 -19.41 12.30
CA LYS A 253 -28.70 -20.43 11.31
C LYS A 253 -28.57 -19.83 9.92
N ARG A 254 -29.51 -18.97 9.52
CA ARG A 254 -29.49 -18.28 8.23
C ARG A 254 -28.25 -17.39 8.11
N LEU A 255 -27.93 -16.66 9.16
CA LEU A 255 -26.78 -15.78 9.20
C LEU A 255 -25.46 -16.55 9.08
N LEU A 256 -25.27 -17.60 9.87
CA LEU A 256 -24.05 -18.41 9.80
C LEU A 256 -23.85 -18.98 8.39
N LEU A 257 -24.91 -19.49 7.75
CA LEU A 257 -24.84 -19.98 6.37
C LEU A 257 -24.41 -18.89 5.38
N ILE A 258 -24.92 -17.66 5.53
CA ILE A 258 -24.56 -16.52 4.67
C ILE A 258 -23.09 -16.14 4.85
N VAL A 259 -22.63 -15.99 6.09
CA VAL A 259 -21.26 -15.56 6.42
C VAL A 259 -20.24 -16.62 6.00
N THR A 260 -20.52 -17.88 6.30
CA THR A 260 -19.65 -19.00 5.89
C THR A 260 -19.59 -19.12 4.37
N ALA A 261 -20.72 -18.97 3.66
CA ALA A 261 -20.72 -19.04 2.20
C ALA A 261 -19.96 -17.88 1.56
N PHE A 262 -20.13 -16.65 2.07
CA PHE A 262 -19.34 -15.49 1.65
C PHE A 262 -17.84 -15.73 1.86
N THR A 263 -17.45 -16.17 3.05
CA THR A 263 -16.04 -16.43 3.39
C THR A 263 -15.46 -17.54 2.53
N ALA A 264 -16.22 -18.59 2.23
CA ALA A 264 -15.78 -19.66 1.35
C ALA A 264 -15.57 -19.18 -0.10
N GLY A 265 -16.50 -18.39 -0.64
CA GLY A 265 -16.35 -17.78 -1.97
C GLY A 265 -15.15 -16.83 -2.02
N HIS A 266 -15.03 -15.95 -1.03
CA HIS A 266 -13.92 -15.03 -0.87
C HIS A 266 -12.57 -15.75 -0.83
N SER A 267 -12.46 -16.79 -0.01
CA SER A 267 -11.23 -17.60 0.11
C SER A 267 -10.83 -18.23 -1.22
N LEU A 268 -11.82 -18.69 -2.01
CA LEU A 268 -11.56 -19.36 -3.28
C LEU A 268 -10.94 -18.41 -4.31
N THR A 269 -11.50 -17.21 -4.49
CA THR A 269 -10.97 -16.24 -5.46
C THR A 269 -9.73 -15.53 -4.95
N LEU A 270 -9.61 -15.30 -3.65
CA LEU A 270 -8.38 -14.80 -3.04
C LEU A 270 -7.22 -15.76 -3.32
N LEU A 271 -7.43 -17.07 -3.11
CA LEU A 271 -6.43 -18.09 -3.43
C LEU A 271 -6.12 -18.14 -4.92
N ALA A 272 -7.15 -18.15 -5.78
CA ALA A 272 -6.95 -18.19 -7.22
C ALA A 272 -6.16 -16.97 -7.74
N GLY A 273 -6.46 -15.76 -7.25
CA GLY A 273 -5.75 -14.56 -7.63
C GLY A 273 -4.35 -14.48 -7.03
N ALA A 274 -4.15 -14.91 -5.78
CA ALA A 274 -2.84 -14.92 -5.15
C ALA A 274 -1.89 -15.99 -5.74
N LEU A 275 -2.42 -17.03 -6.39
CA LEU A 275 -1.66 -17.98 -7.22
C LEU A 275 -1.42 -17.45 -8.65
N GLY A 276 -1.96 -16.29 -9.00
CA GLY A 276 -1.87 -15.70 -10.34
C GLY A 276 -2.75 -16.37 -11.39
N TRP A 277 -3.71 -17.22 -10.99
CA TRP A 277 -4.63 -17.88 -11.94
C TRP A 277 -5.68 -16.93 -12.49
N VAL A 278 -6.06 -15.92 -11.71
CA VAL A 278 -7.02 -14.88 -12.08
C VAL A 278 -6.40 -13.53 -11.77
N SER A 279 -6.24 -12.69 -12.80
CA SER A 279 -5.86 -11.29 -12.63
C SER A 279 -6.90 -10.42 -13.33
N MET A 280 -7.46 -9.48 -12.59
CA MET A 280 -8.40 -8.49 -13.12
C MET A 280 -8.00 -7.10 -12.62
N PRO A 281 -8.19 -6.05 -13.44
CA PRO A 281 -8.04 -4.67 -12.99
C PRO A 281 -8.95 -4.38 -11.79
N ALA A 282 -8.53 -3.48 -10.91
CA ALA A 282 -9.26 -3.15 -9.68
C ALA A 282 -10.65 -2.54 -9.96
N GLN A 283 -10.74 -1.63 -10.95
CA GLN A 283 -11.96 -0.85 -11.21
C GLN A 283 -13.21 -1.71 -11.46
N PRO A 284 -13.23 -2.73 -12.35
CA PRO A 284 -14.40 -3.61 -12.50
C PRO A 284 -14.78 -4.35 -11.21
N ILE A 285 -13.80 -4.79 -10.42
CA ILE A 285 -14.03 -5.51 -9.16
C ILE A 285 -14.72 -4.58 -8.17
N GLU A 286 -14.20 -3.36 -8.00
CA GLU A 286 -14.76 -2.36 -7.10
C GLU A 286 -16.19 -1.95 -7.50
N VAL A 287 -16.46 -1.79 -8.80
CA VAL A 287 -17.83 -1.52 -9.30
C VAL A 287 -18.76 -2.68 -8.95
N LEU A 288 -18.33 -3.92 -9.12
CA LEU A 288 -19.12 -5.11 -8.78
C LEU A 288 -19.35 -5.23 -7.27
N ILE A 289 -18.39 -4.82 -6.43
CA ILE A 289 -18.56 -4.71 -4.98
C ILE A 289 -19.69 -3.72 -4.66
N ALA A 290 -19.65 -2.52 -5.23
CA ALA A 290 -20.71 -1.52 -5.02
C ALA A 290 -22.09 -2.02 -5.52
N ILE A 291 -22.14 -2.73 -6.65
CA ILE A 291 -23.36 -3.38 -7.16
C ILE A 291 -23.87 -4.45 -6.17
N SER A 292 -22.98 -5.22 -5.53
CA SER A 292 -23.39 -6.24 -4.54
C SER A 292 -24.11 -5.62 -3.33
N ILE A 293 -23.72 -4.40 -2.93
CA ILE A 293 -24.39 -3.61 -1.88
C ILE A 293 -25.79 -3.20 -2.34
N LEU A 294 -25.90 -2.67 -3.57
CA LEU A 294 -27.19 -2.28 -4.14
C LEU A 294 -28.15 -3.48 -4.22
N VAL A 295 -27.67 -4.63 -4.70
CA VAL A 295 -28.48 -5.85 -4.76
C VAL A 295 -28.92 -6.31 -3.37
N SER A 296 -28.04 -6.22 -2.37
CA SER A 296 -28.35 -6.54 -0.97
C SER A 296 -29.38 -5.56 -0.38
N ALA A 297 -29.29 -4.28 -0.72
CA ALA A 297 -30.24 -3.25 -0.30
C ALA A 297 -31.62 -3.50 -0.92
N ILE A 298 -31.69 -3.80 -2.21
CA ILE A 298 -32.94 -4.18 -2.89
C ILE A 298 -33.55 -5.43 -2.23
N HIS A 299 -32.72 -6.42 -1.88
CA HIS A 299 -33.17 -7.61 -1.15
C HIS A 299 -33.74 -7.27 0.22
N ALA A 300 -33.11 -6.35 0.96
CA ALA A 300 -33.63 -5.86 2.25
C ALA A 300 -34.98 -5.13 2.10
N ILE A 301 -35.24 -4.46 0.98
CA ILE A 301 -36.56 -3.83 0.70
C ILE A 301 -37.60 -4.91 0.38
N THR A 302 -37.30 -5.78 -0.58
CA THR A 302 -38.16 -6.87 -1.02
C THR A 302 -37.36 -8.16 -1.21
N PRO A 303 -37.83 -9.33 -0.75
CA PRO A 303 -37.11 -10.59 -0.90
C PRO A 303 -37.00 -10.99 -2.38
N VAL A 304 -35.88 -10.65 -3.01
CA VAL A 304 -35.59 -10.98 -4.42
C VAL A 304 -35.16 -12.45 -4.59
N PHE A 305 -34.41 -12.98 -3.62
CA PHE A 305 -33.83 -14.32 -3.65
C PHE A 305 -34.04 -15.08 -2.32
N PRO A 306 -35.30 -15.16 -1.82
CA PRO A 306 -35.59 -15.80 -0.56
C PRO A 306 -35.12 -17.27 -0.53
N GLY A 307 -34.37 -17.65 0.50
CA GLY A 307 -33.81 -18.99 0.69
C GLY A 307 -32.55 -19.29 -0.14
N LYS A 308 -32.11 -18.36 -1.00
CA LYS A 308 -30.87 -18.49 -1.79
C LYS A 308 -29.76 -17.54 -1.34
N GLU A 309 -29.92 -16.90 -0.19
CA GLU A 309 -29.03 -15.85 0.29
C GLU A 309 -27.60 -16.35 0.47
N ALA A 310 -27.40 -17.59 0.95
CA ALA A 310 -26.07 -18.17 1.09
C ALA A 310 -25.37 -18.34 -0.27
N TRP A 311 -26.08 -18.76 -1.33
CA TRP A 311 -25.51 -18.89 -2.67
C TRP A 311 -25.13 -17.54 -3.27
N ILE A 312 -26.00 -16.54 -3.10
CA ILE A 312 -25.74 -15.17 -3.55
C ILE A 312 -24.57 -14.55 -2.78
N ALA A 313 -24.52 -14.76 -1.46
CA ALA A 313 -23.41 -14.31 -0.62
C ALA A 313 -22.09 -14.98 -0.99
N GLY A 314 -22.09 -16.27 -1.32
CA GLY A 314 -20.92 -16.94 -1.90
C GLY A 314 -20.47 -16.30 -3.21
N GLY A 315 -21.41 -15.96 -4.10
CA GLY A 315 -21.12 -15.22 -5.34
C GLY A 315 -20.53 -13.83 -5.08
N PHE A 316 -21.04 -13.09 -4.11
CA PHE A 316 -20.45 -11.82 -3.68
C PHE A 316 -19.06 -12.01 -3.08
N GLY A 317 -18.87 -13.06 -2.28
CA GLY A 317 -17.57 -13.45 -1.75
C GLY A 317 -16.54 -13.65 -2.86
N LEU A 318 -16.89 -14.37 -3.93
CA LEU A 318 -16.00 -14.54 -5.09
C LEU A 318 -15.51 -13.19 -5.65
N ILE A 319 -16.42 -12.22 -5.81
CA ILE A 319 -16.07 -10.89 -6.32
C ILE A 319 -15.14 -10.16 -5.34
N HIS A 320 -15.52 -10.12 -4.06
CA HIS A 320 -14.77 -9.41 -3.02
C HIS A 320 -13.35 -9.96 -2.85
N GLY A 321 -13.17 -11.29 -2.93
CA GLY A 321 -11.86 -11.93 -2.80
C GLY A 321 -10.85 -11.53 -3.88
N LEU A 322 -11.31 -11.10 -5.06
CA LEU A 322 -10.43 -10.62 -6.13
C LEU A 322 -9.81 -9.25 -5.83
N ALA A 323 -10.48 -8.41 -5.04
CA ALA A 323 -10.02 -7.05 -4.77
C ALA A 323 -8.68 -7.05 -4.02
N PHE A 324 -8.53 -7.97 -3.06
CA PHE A 324 -7.33 -8.09 -2.23
C PHE A 324 -6.29 -9.08 -2.80
N ALA A 325 -6.65 -9.86 -3.82
CA ALA A 325 -5.78 -10.91 -4.35
C ALA A 325 -4.49 -10.35 -4.97
N ASN A 326 -4.56 -9.20 -5.65
CA ASN A 326 -3.40 -8.52 -6.22
C ASN A 326 -2.41 -8.10 -5.11
N THR A 327 -2.92 -7.59 -3.98
CA THR A 327 -2.07 -7.20 -2.84
C THR A 327 -1.28 -8.37 -2.28
N ILE A 328 -1.91 -9.55 -2.14
CA ILE A 328 -1.19 -10.76 -1.67
C ILE A 328 -0.20 -11.25 -2.74
N LEU A 329 -0.57 -11.21 -4.02
CA LEU A 329 0.31 -11.59 -5.13
C LEU A 329 1.59 -10.75 -5.14
N ASP A 330 1.48 -9.45 -4.88
CA ASP A 330 2.60 -8.49 -4.84
C ASP A 330 3.57 -8.73 -3.68
N LEU A 331 3.15 -9.46 -2.64
CA LEU A 331 4.04 -9.87 -1.54
C LEU A 331 5.05 -10.95 -1.99
N GLN A 332 4.81 -11.63 -3.13
CA GLN A 332 5.67 -12.69 -3.68
C GLN A 332 6.12 -13.71 -2.62
N LEU A 333 5.17 -14.18 -1.82
CA LEU A 333 5.43 -15.09 -0.72
C LEU A 333 5.76 -16.50 -1.23
N GLU A 334 6.66 -17.17 -0.51
CA GLU A 334 6.87 -18.62 -0.66
C GLU A 334 5.56 -19.37 -0.36
N PRO A 335 5.33 -20.56 -0.94
CA PRO A 335 4.03 -21.26 -0.88
C PRO A 335 3.48 -21.44 0.55
N THR A 336 4.33 -21.79 1.51
CA THR A 336 3.92 -21.96 2.91
C THR A 336 3.46 -20.64 3.54
N HIS A 337 4.21 -19.55 3.32
CA HIS A 337 3.83 -18.22 3.83
C HIS A 337 2.58 -17.70 3.14
N LEU A 338 2.39 -17.99 1.86
CA LEU A 338 1.18 -17.67 1.12
C LEU A 338 -0.06 -18.34 1.74
N VAL A 339 0.00 -19.66 1.97
CA VAL A 339 -1.11 -20.40 2.59
C VAL A 339 -1.44 -19.87 3.98
N LEU A 340 -0.41 -19.63 4.82
CA LEU A 340 -0.60 -19.04 6.15
C LEU A 340 -1.19 -17.63 6.08
N SER A 341 -0.79 -16.83 5.09
CA SER A 341 -1.30 -15.48 4.89
C SER A 341 -2.76 -15.46 4.50
N ILE A 342 -3.16 -16.31 3.55
CA ILE A 342 -4.55 -16.47 3.13
C ILE A 342 -5.41 -16.96 4.30
N LEU A 343 -4.92 -17.95 5.05
CA LEU A 343 -5.63 -18.47 6.24
C LEU A 343 -5.78 -17.38 7.32
N GLY A 344 -4.69 -16.69 7.66
CA GLY A 344 -4.68 -15.62 8.65
C GLY A 344 -5.63 -14.49 8.26
N PHE A 345 -5.53 -14.02 7.02
CA PHE A 345 -6.38 -12.96 6.48
C PHE A 345 -7.87 -13.31 6.54
N ASN A 346 -8.26 -14.50 6.06
CA ASN A 346 -9.66 -14.94 6.12
C ASN A 346 -10.17 -15.13 7.55
N LEU A 347 -9.33 -15.64 8.46
CA LEU A 347 -9.70 -15.74 9.88
C LEU A 347 -9.87 -14.36 10.52
N GLY A 348 -9.07 -13.38 10.11
CA GLY A 348 -9.23 -11.98 10.48
C GLY A 348 -10.57 -11.40 10.02
N ILE A 349 -10.94 -11.63 8.76
CA ILE A 349 -12.24 -11.23 8.20
C ILE A 349 -13.38 -11.86 9.00
N GLU A 350 -13.36 -13.19 9.17
CA GLU A 350 -14.42 -13.92 9.86
C GLU A 350 -14.55 -13.45 11.32
N PHE A 351 -13.43 -13.22 12.02
CA PHE A 351 -13.43 -12.65 13.37
C PHE A 351 -14.15 -11.31 13.42
N MET A 352 -13.83 -10.38 12.51
CA MET A 352 -14.45 -9.06 12.48
C MET A 352 -15.94 -9.15 12.11
N GLN A 353 -16.30 -9.97 11.13
CA GLN A 353 -17.69 -10.20 10.75
C GLN A 353 -18.52 -10.75 11.93
N LEU A 354 -18.00 -11.76 12.63
CA LEU A 354 -18.65 -12.33 13.81
C LEU A 354 -18.76 -11.31 14.95
N ALA A 355 -17.77 -10.44 15.15
CA ALA A 355 -17.83 -9.36 16.13
C ALA A 355 -18.95 -8.34 15.81
N ILE A 356 -19.03 -7.89 14.55
CA ILE A 356 -20.09 -6.97 14.09
C ILE A 356 -21.47 -7.64 14.24
N ILE A 357 -21.58 -8.91 13.88
CA ILE A 357 -22.79 -9.71 14.04
C ILE A 357 -23.21 -9.81 15.50
N ALA A 358 -22.29 -10.16 16.39
CA ALA A 358 -22.56 -10.28 17.82
C ALA A 358 -23.04 -8.95 18.41
N LEU A 359 -22.53 -7.83 17.91
CA LEU A 359 -22.92 -6.50 18.34
C LEU A 359 -24.28 -6.06 17.79
N THR A 360 -24.63 -6.44 16.56
CA THR A 360 -25.79 -5.89 15.83
C THR A 360 -27.03 -6.77 15.89
N ILE A 361 -26.87 -8.09 15.77
CA ILE A 361 -27.99 -9.04 15.64
C ILE A 361 -28.92 -9.07 16.86
N PRO A 362 -28.44 -9.02 18.12
CA PRO A 362 -29.35 -9.00 19.27
C PRO A 362 -30.37 -7.84 19.19
N TRP A 363 -29.92 -6.66 18.77
CA TRP A 363 -30.78 -5.49 18.60
C TRP A 363 -31.73 -5.64 17.43
N LEU A 364 -31.25 -6.14 16.28
CA LEU A 364 -32.10 -6.40 15.13
C LEU A 364 -33.19 -7.43 15.46
N MET A 365 -32.85 -8.49 16.20
CA MET A 365 -33.82 -9.48 16.66
C MET A 365 -34.86 -8.89 17.62
N LEU A 366 -34.45 -8.04 18.56
CA LEU A 366 -35.37 -7.38 19.47
C LEU A 366 -36.32 -6.44 18.71
N LEU A 367 -35.76 -5.58 17.85
CA LEU A 367 -36.51 -4.60 17.07
C LEU A 367 -37.45 -5.28 16.06
N SER A 368 -37.06 -6.42 15.48
CA SER A 368 -37.88 -7.18 14.52
C SER A 368 -39.23 -7.64 15.05
N ARG A 369 -39.43 -7.61 16.37
CA ARG A 369 -40.72 -7.87 17.03
C ARG A 369 -41.64 -6.65 17.04
N THR A 370 -41.18 -5.51 16.55
CA THR A 370 -41.88 -4.23 16.57
C THR A 370 -42.11 -3.70 15.15
N ARG A 371 -43.10 -2.81 14.99
CA ARG A 371 -43.37 -2.10 13.73
C ARG A 371 -42.21 -1.18 13.29
N TYR A 372 -41.36 -0.74 14.22
CA TYR A 372 -40.24 0.15 13.93
C TYR A 372 -39.15 -0.53 13.11
N TYR A 373 -39.08 -1.86 13.13
CA TYR A 373 -38.14 -2.61 12.31
C TYR A 373 -38.30 -2.36 10.81
N THR A 374 -39.55 -2.22 10.35
CA THR A 374 -39.81 -1.93 8.94
C THR A 374 -39.22 -0.60 8.54
N ILE A 375 -39.33 0.42 9.41
CA ILE A 375 -38.74 1.74 9.17
C ILE A 375 -37.23 1.63 9.11
N LEU A 376 -36.59 1.02 10.13
CA LEU A 376 -35.14 0.82 10.19
C LEU A 376 -34.62 0.07 8.95
N ARG A 377 -35.28 -1.03 8.57
CA ARG A 377 -34.90 -1.84 7.40
C ARG A 377 -34.98 -1.02 6.12
N LEU A 378 -36.09 -0.30 5.91
CA LEU A 378 -36.30 0.48 4.69
C LEU A 378 -35.37 1.70 4.63
N SER A 379 -35.17 2.41 5.75
CA SER A 379 -34.26 3.55 5.80
C SER A 379 -32.81 3.11 5.59
N GLY A 380 -32.39 2.01 6.24
CA GLY A 380 -31.07 1.42 6.05
C GLY A 380 -30.83 0.97 4.60
N ALA A 381 -31.81 0.30 3.99
CA ALA A 381 -31.72 -0.10 2.60
C ALA A 381 -31.76 1.08 1.62
N ALA A 382 -32.51 2.14 1.91
CA ALA A 382 -32.52 3.35 1.10
C ALA A 382 -31.17 4.08 1.16
N LEU A 383 -30.62 4.27 2.38
CA LEU A 383 -29.28 4.83 2.59
C LEU A 383 -28.24 4.02 1.82
N ALA A 384 -28.28 2.69 1.96
CA ALA A 384 -27.35 1.80 1.29
C ALA A 384 -27.46 1.85 -0.24
N SER A 385 -28.68 1.96 -0.77
CA SER A 385 -28.91 2.12 -2.21
C SER A 385 -28.29 3.42 -2.73
N VAL A 386 -28.45 4.52 -1.99
CA VAL A 386 -27.86 5.82 -2.34
C VAL A 386 -26.34 5.77 -2.30
N ALA A 387 -25.76 5.23 -1.22
CA ALA A 387 -24.32 5.07 -1.09
C ALA A 387 -23.74 4.18 -2.20
N ALA A 388 -24.37 3.03 -2.46
CA ALA A 388 -23.95 2.11 -3.52
C ALA A 388 -23.99 2.75 -4.91
N LEU A 389 -25.04 3.52 -5.24
CA LEU A 389 -25.12 4.24 -6.51
C LEU A 389 -24.05 5.33 -6.63
N ALA A 390 -23.76 6.06 -5.55
CA ALA A 390 -22.70 7.05 -5.51
C ALA A 390 -21.32 6.40 -5.75
N TRP A 391 -21.06 5.26 -5.11
CA TRP A 391 -19.83 4.49 -5.28
C TRP A 391 -19.69 3.87 -6.67
N VAL A 392 -20.77 3.36 -7.27
CA VAL A 392 -20.75 2.91 -8.67
C VAL A 392 -20.39 4.07 -9.59
N ALA A 393 -21.02 5.23 -9.42
CA ALA A 393 -20.74 6.41 -10.25
C ALA A 393 -19.27 6.84 -10.14
N GLU A 394 -18.75 6.96 -8.92
CA GLU A 394 -17.35 7.30 -8.63
C GLU A 394 -16.37 6.32 -9.28
N ARG A 395 -16.57 5.01 -9.08
CA ARG A 395 -15.65 3.99 -9.60
C ARG A 395 -15.70 3.90 -11.13
N VAL A 396 -16.85 4.19 -11.75
CA VAL A 396 -16.98 4.24 -13.22
C VAL A 396 -16.35 5.50 -13.81
N SER A 397 -16.53 6.67 -13.18
CA SER A 397 -15.98 7.93 -13.67
C SER A 397 -14.49 8.11 -13.36
N GLY A 398 -14.00 7.49 -12.28
CA GLY A 398 -12.67 7.73 -11.74
C GLY A 398 -12.55 9.08 -11.00
N GLU A 399 -13.66 9.77 -10.78
CA GLU A 399 -13.72 11.06 -10.09
C GLU A 399 -14.52 10.93 -8.78
N SER A 400 -14.00 11.49 -7.69
CA SER A 400 -14.70 11.53 -6.41
C SER A 400 -15.98 12.37 -6.54
N ASN A 401 -17.03 11.97 -5.80
CA ASN A 401 -18.25 12.76 -5.71
C ASN A 401 -18.52 13.15 -4.25
N ALA A 402 -19.25 14.26 -4.07
CA ALA A 402 -19.50 14.84 -2.74
C ALA A 402 -20.14 13.86 -1.75
N MET A 403 -20.89 12.86 -2.24
CA MET A 403 -21.49 11.84 -1.39
C MET A 403 -20.46 10.80 -0.93
N ALA A 404 -19.60 10.33 -1.83
CA ALA A 404 -18.48 9.45 -1.49
C ALA A 404 -17.52 10.13 -0.50
N ASP A 405 -17.19 11.39 -0.73
CA ASP A 405 -16.33 12.19 0.15
C ASP A 405 -16.94 12.37 1.55
N PHE A 406 -18.26 12.56 1.61
CA PHE A 406 -18.98 12.65 2.88
C PHE A 406 -18.96 11.31 3.64
N LEU A 407 -19.22 10.20 2.95
CA LEU A 407 -19.20 8.87 3.53
C LEU A 407 -17.80 8.44 4.00
N ALA A 408 -16.74 8.90 3.32
CA ALA A 408 -15.36 8.63 3.72
C ALA A 408 -14.92 9.38 5.00
N ARG A 409 -15.69 10.39 5.44
CA ARG A 409 -15.39 11.21 6.64
C ARG A 409 -16.19 10.82 7.88
N LEU A 410 -17.17 9.91 7.74
CA LEU A 410 -17.99 9.36 8.82
C LEU A 410 -17.30 8.16 9.45
#